data_AF-A0A5N6XN39-F1
#
_entry.id   AF-A0A5N6XN39-F1
#
_cell.length_a   1.000
_cell.length_b   1.000
_cell.length_c   1.000
_cell.angle_alpha   90.00
_cell.angle_beta   90.00
_cell.angle_gamma   90.00
#
_symmetry.space_group_name_H-M   'P 1'
#
loop_
_entity.id
_entity.type
_entity.pdbx_description
1 polymer ?
#
loop_
_entity_poly.entity_id
_entity_poly.type
_entity_poly.pdbx_seq_one_letter_code
_entity_poly.pdbx_strand_id
1 'polypeptide(L)'
;MQGLESTEESAAHFIDYCRRNHGLLAARADDHTGGNYLRLQGTQDIARGIARLVGEQHIYSSHPVQSIHDEHAKVTICTSNGKTFVAKKVIVSVPTAMFRDIKFTPALPAALPECCSNTKLGHYDKAIVCHDKPWCLTCFVNGSVGAEWAKQDPHARRRAVLEQLAKGYNIDRSSELWRPVEFFDQIWKYESYSQGALSPNSCYWPLRQGYMEGALTSGAQGAEEVMGALRVPESRL
;
A
#
# COMPACT_ATOMS: atom_id res chain seq x y z
N MET A 1 0.27 -8.80 11.36
CA MET A 1 -0.45 -8.58 10.08
C MET A 1 -0.06 -7.25 9.45
N GLN A 2 0.23 -6.20 10.22
CA GLN A 2 0.47 -4.85 9.68
C GLN A 2 1.95 -4.45 9.51
N GLY A 3 2.89 -5.35 9.79
CA GLY A 3 4.33 -5.05 9.69
C GLY A 3 4.89 -4.21 10.85
N LEU A 4 4.14 -4.06 11.94
CA LEU A 4 4.53 -3.38 13.18
C LEU A 4 4.54 -4.38 14.34
N GLU A 5 5.34 -4.08 15.37
CA GLU A 5 5.29 -4.80 16.64
C GLU A 5 4.05 -4.40 17.45
N SER A 6 3.59 -5.28 18.34
CA SER A 6 2.44 -4.99 19.21
C SER A 6 2.68 -3.80 20.15
N THR A 7 3.94 -3.48 20.44
CA THR A 7 4.34 -2.30 21.23
C THR A 7 4.36 -1.00 20.42
N GLU A 8 4.20 -1.09 19.10
CA GLU A 8 4.22 0.05 18.18
C GLU A 8 2.85 0.39 17.59
N GLU A 9 1.87 -0.48 17.80
CA GLU A 9 0.51 -0.33 17.29
C GLU A 9 -0.45 0.01 18.44
N SER A 10 -1.28 1.04 18.24
CA SER A 10 -2.36 1.34 19.17
C SER A 10 -3.37 0.19 19.19
N ALA A 11 -3.67 -0.33 20.38
CA ALA A 11 -4.72 -1.34 20.54
C ALA A 11 -6.08 -0.85 20.00
N ALA A 12 -6.39 0.44 20.17
CA ALA A 12 -7.61 1.04 19.64
C ALA A 12 -7.62 0.99 18.10
N HIS A 13 -6.49 1.33 17.46
CA HIS A 13 -6.35 1.23 16.02
C HIS A 13 -6.50 -0.21 15.53
N PHE A 14 -5.85 -1.17 16.18
CA PHE A 14 -5.92 -2.58 15.80
C PHE A 14 -7.35 -3.14 15.88
N ILE A 15 -8.07 -2.83 16.95
CA ILE A 15 -9.48 -3.23 17.13
C ILE A 15 -10.34 -2.62 16.03
N ASP A 16 -10.13 -1.35 15.73
CA ASP A 16 -10.88 -0.61 14.73
C ASP A 16 -10.59 -1.10 13.30
N TYR A 17 -9.33 -1.45 13.01
CA TYR A 17 -8.90 -2.14 11.79
C TYR A 17 -9.59 -3.50 11.65
N CYS A 18 -9.61 -4.31 12.72
CA CYS A 18 -10.31 -5.60 12.72
C CYS A 18 -11.80 -5.41 12.44
N ARG A 19 -12.46 -4.46 13.10
CA ARG A 19 -13.89 -4.16 12.90
C ARG A 19 -14.19 -3.78 11.45
N ARG A 20 -13.37 -2.95 10.81
CA ARG A 20 -13.50 -2.54 9.40
C ARG A 20 -13.24 -3.66 8.39
N ASN A 21 -12.54 -4.70 8.82
CA ASN A 21 -12.19 -5.86 8.01
C ASN A 21 -13.02 -7.11 8.38
N HIS A 22 -14.22 -6.90 8.94
CA HIS A 22 -15.20 -7.93 9.28
C HIS A 22 -14.77 -8.85 10.45
N GLY A 23 -13.91 -8.34 11.33
CA GLY A 23 -13.39 -9.03 12.51
C GLY A 23 -12.03 -9.67 12.29
N LEU A 24 -11.37 -10.00 13.40
CA LEU A 24 -10.02 -10.58 13.40
C LEU A 24 -9.96 -11.92 12.65
N LEU A 25 -11.00 -12.76 12.79
CA LEU A 25 -11.03 -14.07 12.15
C LEU A 25 -11.15 -13.94 10.63
N ALA A 26 -12.03 -13.08 10.14
CA ALA A 26 -12.14 -12.80 8.70
C ALA A 26 -10.83 -12.23 8.14
N ALA A 27 -10.18 -11.31 8.85
CA ALA A 27 -8.88 -10.77 8.44
C ALA A 27 -7.77 -11.84 8.33
N ARG A 28 -7.93 -13.01 8.98
CA ARG A 28 -6.98 -14.14 8.95
C ARG A 28 -7.46 -15.34 8.14
N ALA A 29 -8.69 -15.31 7.64
CA ALA A 29 -9.28 -16.46 6.98
C ALA A 29 -8.75 -16.61 5.53
N ASP A 30 -8.54 -17.85 5.13
CA ASP A 30 -8.20 -18.24 3.76
C ASP A 30 -9.42 -18.78 2.99
N ASP A 31 -10.61 -18.66 3.58
CA ASP A 31 -11.90 -19.00 2.97
C ASP A 31 -12.63 -17.77 2.44
N HIS A 32 -13.82 -17.96 1.87
CA HIS A 32 -14.67 -16.92 1.28
C HIS A 32 -15.00 -15.71 2.17
N THR A 33 -14.72 -15.77 3.48
CA THR A 33 -14.92 -14.66 4.40
C THR A 33 -13.71 -13.72 4.47
N GLY A 34 -12.52 -14.21 4.11
CA GLY A 34 -11.26 -13.52 4.35
C GLY A 34 -10.59 -12.89 3.12
N GLY A 35 -9.57 -12.08 3.39
CA GLY A 35 -8.83 -11.32 2.37
C GLY A 35 -7.98 -12.18 1.43
N ASN A 36 -7.72 -13.44 1.77
CA ASN A 36 -6.88 -14.35 0.99
C ASN A 36 -7.66 -15.26 0.01
N TYR A 37 -8.99 -15.11 -0.09
CA TYR A 37 -9.84 -15.97 -0.90
C TYR A 37 -9.71 -15.75 -2.40
N LEU A 38 -9.92 -14.51 -2.85
CA LEU A 38 -9.98 -14.16 -4.26
C LEU A 38 -8.57 -14.06 -4.84
N ARG A 39 -8.36 -14.72 -5.99
CA ARG A 39 -7.10 -14.70 -6.73
C ARG A 39 -7.36 -14.34 -8.18
N LEU A 40 -6.47 -13.52 -8.73
CA LEU A 40 -6.43 -13.12 -10.14
C LEU A 40 -5.04 -13.47 -10.69
N GLN A 41 -4.89 -13.55 -12.02
CA GLN A 41 -3.58 -13.83 -12.63
C GLN A 41 -2.52 -12.76 -12.30
N GLY A 42 -2.94 -11.52 -12.06
CA GLY A 42 -2.12 -10.45 -11.50
C GLY A 42 -2.97 -9.28 -11.02
N THR A 43 -2.71 -8.77 -9.83
CA THR A 43 -3.49 -7.64 -9.27
C THR A 43 -3.21 -6.31 -9.98
N GLN A 44 -2.02 -6.18 -10.59
CA GLN A 44 -1.63 -5.02 -11.40
C GLN A 44 -2.55 -4.82 -12.62
N ASP A 45 -3.22 -5.88 -13.10
CA ASP A 45 -4.09 -5.80 -14.27
C ASP A 45 -5.33 -4.96 -14.02
N ILE A 46 -5.74 -4.79 -12.76
CA ILE A 46 -6.80 -3.84 -12.37
C ILE A 46 -6.38 -2.42 -12.75
N ALA A 47 -5.20 -1.99 -12.29
CA ALA A 47 -4.68 -0.66 -12.58
C ALA A 47 -4.42 -0.44 -14.07
N ARG A 48 -3.88 -1.46 -14.77
CA ARG A 48 -3.69 -1.41 -16.24
C ARG A 48 -5.00 -1.33 -17.00
N GLY A 49 -6.03 -2.07 -16.55
CA GLY A 49 -7.37 -2.00 -17.13
C GLY A 49 -7.97 -0.61 -17.02
N ILE A 50 -7.89 -0.01 -15.82
CA ILE A 50 -8.33 1.37 -15.59
C ILE A 50 -7.53 2.35 -16.46
N ALA A 51 -6.21 2.18 -16.56
CA ALA A 51 -5.37 3.02 -17.39
C ALA A 51 -5.77 3.01 -18.88
N ARG A 52 -6.13 1.83 -19.41
CA ARG A 52 -6.64 1.70 -20.78
C ARG A 52 -7.99 2.39 -20.98
N LEU A 53 -8.89 2.33 -19.99
CA LEU A 53 -10.19 2.99 -20.06
C LEU A 53 -10.07 4.52 -20.00
N VAL A 54 -9.16 5.03 -19.16
CA VAL A 54 -8.89 6.47 -19.04
C VAL A 54 -8.14 7.00 -20.26
N GLY A 55 -7.27 6.16 -20.86
CA GLY A 55 -6.35 6.52 -21.93
C GLY A 55 -4.97 6.88 -21.38
N GLU A 56 -3.94 6.15 -21.82
CA GLU A 56 -2.57 6.28 -21.30
C GLU A 56 -1.97 7.68 -21.49
N GLN A 57 -2.42 8.42 -22.51
CA GLN A 57 -2.03 9.82 -22.75
C GLN A 57 -2.44 10.78 -21.63
N HIS A 58 -3.40 10.38 -20.78
CA HIS A 58 -3.85 11.16 -19.62
C HIS A 58 -3.10 10.77 -18.33
N ILE A 59 -2.17 9.82 -18.40
CA ILE A 59 -1.43 9.29 -17.26
C ILE A 59 0.05 9.67 -17.39
N TYR A 60 0.54 10.45 -16.43
CA TYR A 60 1.90 10.97 -16.45
C TYR A 60 2.78 10.21 -15.44
N SER A 61 3.48 9.18 -15.91
CA SER A 61 4.51 8.47 -15.13
C SER A 61 5.78 9.31 -14.97
N SER A 62 6.55 9.08 -13.91
CA SER A 62 7.79 9.84 -13.62
C SER A 62 7.56 11.35 -13.44
N HIS A 63 6.39 11.71 -12.90
CA HIS A 63 6.01 13.08 -12.53
C HIS A 63 5.67 13.17 -11.03
N PRO A 64 6.64 12.96 -10.11
CA PRO A 64 6.39 13.09 -8.67
C PRO A 64 5.89 14.50 -8.34
N VAL A 65 4.76 14.60 -7.66
CA VAL A 65 4.19 15.89 -7.23
C VAL A 65 5.04 16.44 -6.10
N GLN A 66 5.51 17.69 -6.25
CA GLN A 66 6.32 18.39 -5.25
C GLN A 66 5.50 19.42 -4.47
N SER A 67 4.55 20.09 -5.13
CA SER A 67 3.69 21.07 -4.47
C SER A 67 2.30 21.17 -5.09
N ILE A 68 1.34 21.51 -4.24
CA ILE A 68 -0.05 21.77 -4.61
C ILE A 68 -0.43 23.14 -4.04
N HIS A 69 -0.83 24.07 -4.91
CA HIS A 69 -1.27 25.40 -4.56
C HIS A 69 -2.75 25.57 -4.91
N ASP A 70 -3.60 25.67 -3.90
CA ASP A 70 -5.04 25.89 -4.02
C ASP A 70 -5.37 27.38 -3.85
N GLU A 71 -5.81 27.99 -4.95
CA GLU A 71 -6.25 29.39 -5.01
C GLU A 71 -7.79 29.49 -4.93
N HIS A 72 -8.48 28.43 -4.48
CA HIS A 72 -9.93 28.23 -4.44
C HIS A 72 -10.61 28.14 -5.82
N ALA A 73 -10.31 29.08 -6.73
CA ALA A 73 -10.82 29.09 -8.10
C ALA A 73 -10.14 28.03 -8.98
N LYS A 74 -8.87 27.72 -8.69
CA LYS A 74 -8.07 26.71 -9.37
C LYS A 74 -7.02 26.15 -8.43
N VAL A 75 -6.55 24.95 -8.76
CA VAL A 75 -5.45 24.28 -8.09
C VAL A 75 -4.31 24.11 -9.09
N THR A 76 -3.12 24.56 -8.69
CA THR A 76 -1.87 24.43 -9.47
C THR A 76 -1.01 23.34 -8.84
N ILE A 77 -0.61 22.35 -9.62
CA ILE A 77 0.18 21.19 -9.19
C ILE A 77 1.53 21.25 -9.88
N CYS A 78 2.62 21.34 -9.11
CA CYS A 78 3.98 21.34 -9.65
C CYS A 78 4.67 20.01 -9.33
N THR A 79 5.36 19.48 -10.31
CA THR A 79 6.09 18.22 -10.22
C THR A 79 7.59 18.46 -10.17
N SER A 80 8.36 17.49 -9.66
CA SER A 80 9.81 17.62 -9.48
C SER A 80 10.57 17.75 -10.81
N ASN A 81 9.97 17.34 -11.93
CA ASN A 81 10.56 17.48 -13.27
C ASN A 81 10.21 18.83 -13.93
N GLY A 82 9.60 19.75 -13.19
CA GLY A 82 9.25 21.10 -13.66
C GLY A 82 7.92 21.20 -14.39
N LYS A 83 7.22 20.09 -14.66
CA LYS A 83 5.88 20.16 -15.26
C LYS A 83 4.85 20.66 -14.26
N THR A 84 3.97 21.54 -14.73
CA THR A 84 2.83 22.08 -13.98
C THR A 84 1.51 21.65 -14.60
N PHE A 85 0.56 21.29 -13.75
CA PHE A 85 -0.82 21.00 -14.11
C PHE A 85 -1.74 22.01 -13.42
N VAL A 86 -2.88 22.32 -14.06
CA VAL A 86 -3.93 23.18 -13.48
C VAL A 86 -5.25 22.43 -13.54
N ALA A 87 -5.97 22.42 -12.42
CA ALA A 87 -7.26 21.75 -12.29
C ALA A 87 -8.23 22.59 -11.47
N LYS A 88 -9.52 22.29 -11.55
CA LYS A 88 -10.53 22.89 -10.63
C LYS A 88 -10.52 22.25 -9.25
N LYS A 89 -10.20 20.96 -9.18
CA LYS A 89 -10.15 20.13 -7.97
C LYS A 89 -9.05 19.09 -8.13
N VAL A 90 -8.51 18.60 -7.02
CA VAL A 90 -7.46 17.56 -6.98
C VAL A 90 -7.86 16.49 -5.98
N ILE A 91 -7.68 15.22 -6.36
CA ILE A 91 -7.74 14.07 -5.45
C ILE A 91 -6.31 13.65 -5.19
N VAL A 92 -5.92 13.60 -3.91
CA VAL A 92 -4.60 13.12 -3.48
C VAL A 92 -4.75 11.68 -2.98
N SER A 93 -4.38 10.71 -3.81
CA SER A 93 -4.60 9.27 -3.57
C SER A 93 -3.34 8.51 -3.13
N VAL A 94 -2.34 9.21 -2.58
CA VAL A 94 -1.15 8.59 -1.95
C VAL A 94 -1.39 8.34 -0.46
N PRO A 95 -0.66 7.41 0.19
CA PRO A 95 -0.77 7.21 1.62
C PRO A 95 -0.57 8.52 2.39
N THR A 96 -1.34 8.75 3.45
CA THR A 96 -1.27 10.00 4.24
C THR A 96 0.15 10.29 4.75
N ALA A 97 0.93 9.24 5.05
CA ALA A 97 2.33 9.40 5.45
C ALA A 97 3.21 10.10 4.39
N MET A 98 2.81 10.07 3.10
CA MET A 98 3.51 10.73 1.99
C MET A 98 3.17 12.22 1.87
N PHE A 99 2.18 12.72 2.62
CA PHE A 99 1.79 14.14 2.51
C PHE A 99 2.92 15.07 2.97
N ARG A 100 3.84 14.61 3.82
CA ARG A 100 5.04 15.36 4.22
C ARG A 100 5.99 15.66 3.05
N ASP A 101 5.93 14.85 1.98
CA ASP A 101 6.78 15.00 0.80
C ASP A 101 6.16 15.96 -0.23
N ILE A 102 4.94 16.44 0.01
CA ILE A 102 4.20 17.38 -0.84
C ILE A 102 3.99 18.70 -0.10
N LYS A 103 4.43 19.81 -0.69
CA LYS A 103 4.18 21.14 -0.15
C LYS A 103 2.76 21.59 -0.51
N PHE A 104 1.92 21.82 0.50
CA PHE A 104 0.58 22.38 0.32
C PHE A 104 0.58 23.89 0.57
N THR A 105 -0.15 24.64 -0.24
CA THR A 105 -0.40 26.08 -0.06
C THR A 105 -1.88 26.35 -0.39
N PRO A 106 -2.69 26.91 0.53
CA PRO A 106 -2.37 27.14 1.94
C PRO A 106 -1.99 25.86 2.68
N ALA A 107 -1.38 25.99 3.85
CA ALA A 107 -0.98 24.83 4.65
C ALA A 107 -2.21 24.00 5.03
N LEU A 108 -2.05 22.67 5.05
CA LEU A 108 -3.10 21.77 5.53
C LEU A 108 -3.44 22.05 7.00
N PRO A 109 -4.69 21.77 7.44
CA PRO A 109 -5.08 21.84 8.85
C PRO A 109 -4.07 21.16 9.76
N ALA A 110 -3.71 21.78 10.89
CA ALA A 110 -2.59 21.35 11.75
C ALA A 110 -2.66 19.88 12.21
N ALA A 111 -3.86 19.33 12.37
CA ALA A 111 -4.05 17.92 12.73
C ALA A 111 -3.51 16.93 11.67
N LEU A 112 -3.47 17.32 10.39
CA LEU A 112 -2.99 16.46 9.31
C LEU A 112 -1.46 16.27 9.36
N PRO A 113 -0.62 17.32 9.40
CA PRO A 113 0.83 17.16 9.61
C PRO A 113 1.20 16.37 10.86
N GLU A 114 0.48 16.57 11.98
CA GLU A 114 0.67 15.81 13.20
C GLU A 114 0.36 14.31 12.98
N CYS A 115 -0.79 14.01 12.37
CA CYS A 115 -1.17 12.64 12.01
C CYS A 115 -0.12 12.01 11.08
N CYS A 116 0.31 12.71 10.02
CA CYS A 116 1.32 12.23 9.08
C CYS A 116 2.65 11.89 9.76
N SER A 117 3.06 12.72 10.73
CA SER A 117 4.31 12.55 11.48
C SER A 117 4.25 11.34 12.43
N ASN A 118 3.08 11.07 13.00
CA ASN A 118 2.83 9.92 13.87
C ASN A 118 2.44 8.64 13.10
N THR A 119 2.26 8.74 11.79
CA THR A 119 1.93 7.61 10.94
C THR A 119 3.17 6.76 10.66
N LYS A 120 3.13 5.49 11.08
CA LYS A 120 4.15 4.49 10.75
C LYS A 120 3.64 3.57 9.63
N LEU A 121 4.57 3.28 8.72
CA LEU A 121 4.44 2.20 7.74
C LEU A 121 5.33 1.05 8.18
N GLY A 122 4.73 -0.14 8.26
CA GLY A 122 5.38 -1.33 8.76
C GLY A 122 6.50 -1.86 7.87
N HIS A 123 7.34 -2.68 8.48
CA HIS A 123 8.24 -3.59 7.77
C HIS A 123 7.45 -4.82 7.37
N TYR A 124 7.27 -4.97 6.07
CA TYR A 124 6.45 -6.05 5.51
C TYR A 124 7.09 -6.47 4.20
N ASP A 125 7.83 -7.58 4.24
CA ASP A 125 8.62 -8.04 3.12
C ASP A 125 8.04 -9.33 2.58
N LYS A 126 8.16 -9.53 1.26
CA LYS A 126 7.57 -10.67 0.56
C LYS A 126 8.68 -11.47 -0.11
N ALA A 127 8.68 -12.78 0.12
CA ALA A 127 9.50 -13.73 -0.61
C ALA A 127 8.60 -14.67 -1.41
N ILE A 128 8.98 -14.99 -2.64
CA ILE A 128 8.29 -15.98 -3.48
C ILE A 128 9.33 -17.03 -3.90
N VAL A 129 9.07 -18.27 -3.52
CA VAL A 129 9.91 -19.42 -3.85
C VAL A 129 9.20 -20.24 -4.92
N CYS A 130 9.76 -20.28 -6.12
CA CYS A 130 9.17 -20.99 -7.25
C CYS A 130 9.98 -22.23 -7.63
N HIS A 131 9.27 -23.31 -7.92
CA HIS A 131 9.81 -24.60 -8.31
C HIS A 131 9.42 -24.91 -9.76
N ASP A 132 9.94 -26.00 -10.32
CA ASP A 132 9.57 -26.50 -11.65
C ASP A 132 8.16 -27.12 -11.70
N LYS A 133 7.31 -26.75 -10.73
CA LYS A 133 5.96 -27.25 -10.48
C LYS A 133 4.94 -26.12 -10.68
N PRO A 134 3.66 -26.43 -10.86
CA PRO A 134 2.61 -25.42 -11.02
C PRO A 134 2.24 -24.74 -9.68
N TRP A 135 3.20 -24.51 -8.79
CA TRP A 135 3.01 -23.85 -7.51
C TRP A 135 4.27 -23.07 -7.12
N CYS A 136 4.06 -21.99 -6.37
CA CYS A 136 5.11 -21.25 -5.68
C CYS A 136 4.67 -21.01 -4.24
N LEU A 137 5.64 -20.95 -3.32
CA LEU A 137 5.39 -20.57 -1.94
C LEU A 137 5.54 -19.06 -1.80
N THR A 138 4.50 -18.39 -1.33
CA THR A 138 4.57 -16.98 -0.93
C THR A 138 4.79 -16.89 0.57
N CYS A 139 5.86 -16.24 0.98
CA CYS A 139 6.26 -16.06 2.35
C CYS A 139 6.28 -14.57 2.70
N PHE A 140 5.88 -14.24 3.93
CA PHE A 140 5.92 -12.88 4.44
C PHE A 140 6.85 -12.81 5.65
N VAL A 141 7.75 -11.83 5.65
CA VAL A 141 8.67 -11.56 6.75
C VAL A 141 8.39 -10.15 7.24
N ASN A 142 7.95 -10.01 8.49
CA ASN A 142 7.28 -8.80 8.95
C ASN A 142 7.84 -8.30 10.29
N GLY A 143 7.58 -7.04 10.61
CA GLY A 143 7.96 -6.42 11.89
C GLY A 143 9.48 -6.32 12.05
N SER A 144 9.95 -6.43 13.28
CA SER A 144 11.37 -6.40 13.63
C SER A 144 12.18 -7.50 12.91
N VAL A 145 11.61 -8.69 12.77
CA VAL A 145 12.25 -9.80 12.04
C VAL A 145 12.40 -9.46 10.56
N GLY A 146 11.37 -8.85 9.94
CA GLY A 146 11.46 -8.33 8.57
C GLY A 146 12.53 -7.25 8.45
N ALA A 147 12.59 -6.32 9.39
CA ALA A 147 13.59 -5.26 9.40
C ALA A 147 15.03 -5.78 9.45
N GLU A 148 15.31 -6.81 10.26
CA GLU A 148 16.64 -7.44 10.30
C GLU A 148 16.91 -8.31 9.07
N TRP A 149 15.90 -9.03 8.59
CA TRP A 149 16.01 -9.85 7.38
C TRP A 149 16.33 -8.99 6.15
N ALA A 150 15.68 -7.83 6.00
CA ALA A 150 15.88 -6.89 4.90
C ALA A 150 17.33 -6.36 4.78
N LYS A 151 18.08 -6.30 5.89
CA LYS A 151 19.49 -5.84 5.91
C LYS A 151 20.47 -6.89 5.39
N GLN A 152 20.08 -8.15 5.36
CA GLN A 152 20.96 -9.24 4.92
C GLN A 152 21.18 -9.18 3.41
N ASP A 153 22.26 -9.77 2.92
CA ASP A 153 22.47 -9.93 1.49
C ASP A 153 21.40 -10.88 0.87
N PRO A 154 21.14 -10.79 -0.44
CA PRO A 154 20.09 -11.59 -1.07
C PRO A 154 20.23 -13.12 -0.89
N HIS A 155 21.45 -13.66 -0.81
CA HIS A 155 21.65 -15.10 -0.62
C HIS A 155 21.36 -15.52 0.81
N ALA A 156 21.74 -14.71 1.80
CA ALA A 156 21.39 -14.92 3.20
C ALA A 156 19.87 -14.88 3.41
N ARG A 157 19.16 -13.91 2.80
CA ARG A 157 17.70 -13.81 2.84
C ARG A 157 17.02 -15.05 2.29
N ARG A 158 17.44 -15.49 1.09
CA ARG A 158 16.96 -16.73 0.46
C ARG A 158 17.18 -17.95 1.35
N ARG A 159 18.40 -18.11 1.90
CA ARG A 159 18.73 -19.22 2.79
C ARG A 159 17.83 -19.25 4.02
N ALA A 160 17.63 -18.11 4.68
CA ALA A 160 16.79 -18.02 5.88
C ALA A 160 15.35 -18.48 5.62
N VAL A 161 14.76 -18.07 4.50
CA VAL A 161 13.41 -18.50 4.08
C VAL A 161 13.37 -20.01 3.83
N LEU A 162 14.32 -20.55 3.08
CA LEU A 162 14.38 -21.99 2.79
C LEU A 162 14.59 -22.84 4.05
N GLU A 163 15.45 -22.39 4.97
CA GLU A 163 15.67 -23.06 6.26
C GLU A 163 14.42 -23.07 7.13
N GLN A 164 13.70 -21.95 7.19
CA GLN A 164 12.45 -21.86 7.94
C GLN A 164 11.35 -22.73 7.33
N LEU A 165 11.22 -22.75 6.00
CA LEU A 165 10.29 -23.63 5.30
C LEU A 165 10.64 -25.10 5.53
N ALA A 166 11.92 -25.47 5.43
CA ALA A 166 12.35 -26.84 5.65
C ALA A 166 12.05 -27.32 7.07
N LYS A 167 12.28 -26.46 8.06
CA LYS A 167 11.91 -26.72 9.46
C LYS A 167 10.39 -26.81 9.63
N GLY A 168 9.62 -25.91 9.03
CA GLY A 168 8.17 -25.85 9.15
C GLY A 168 7.46 -27.06 8.56
N TYR A 169 7.94 -27.56 7.42
CA TYR A 169 7.43 -28.76 6.76
C TYR A 169 8.12 -30.06 7.20
N ASN A 170 9.10 -29.98 8.11
CA ASN A 170 9.91 -31.10 8.57
C ASN A 170 10.54 -31.92 7.43
N ILE A 171 11.26 -31.23 6.54
CA ILE A 171 11.91 -31.83 5.36
C ILE A 171 13.42 -31.62 5.37
N ASP A 172 14.15 -32.58 4.82
CA ASP A 172 15.60 -32.57 4.74
C ASP A 172 16.13 -31.90 3.45
N ARG A 173 17.46 -31.91 3.27
CA ARG A 173 18.17 -31.33 2.12
C ARG A 173 17.94 -32.07 0.80
N SER A 174 17.37 -33.28 0.83
CA SER A 174 17.03 -34.03 -0.40
C SER A 174 15.75 -33.53 -1.06
N SER A 175 14.89 -32.82 -0.30
CA SER A 175 13.64 -32.25 -0.79
C SER A 175 13.84 -31.26 -1.94
N GLU A 176 12.86 -31.21 -2.84
CA GLU A 176 12.79 -30.23 -3.93
C GLU A 176 12.75 -28.77 -3.42
N LEU A 177 12.33 -28.52 -2.18
CA LEU A 177 12.35 -27.19 -1.56
C LEU A 177 13.71 -26.48 -1.77
N TRP A 178 14.80 -27.22 -1.65
CA TRP A 178 16.17 -26.69 -1.75
C TRP A 178 16.65 -26.39 -3.16
N ARG A 179 15.85 -26.74 -4.17
CA ARG A 179 16.14 -26.54 -5.59
C ARG A 179 15.07 -25.65 -6.25
N PRO A 180 14.81 -24.44 -5.73
CA PRO A 180 13.87 -23.55 -6.41
C PRO A 180 14.49 -23.08 -7.73
N VAL A 181 13.67 -23.05 -8.77
CA VAL A 181 14.02 -22.50 -10.08
C VAL A 181 14.23 -21.00 -9.95
N GLU A 182 13.42 -20.34 -9.12
CA GLU A 182 13.50 -18.90 -8.92
C GLU A 182 13.15 -18.49 -7.48
N PHE A 183 13.75 -17.39 -7.04
CA PHE A 183 13.48 -16.79 -5.75
C PHE A 183 13.38 -15.27 -5.95
N PHE A 184 12.22 -14.71 -5.62
CA PHE A 184 11.99 -13.28 -5.63
C PHE A 184 11.86 -12.79 -4.20
N ASP A 185 12.46 -11.64 -3.90
CA ASP A 185 12.09 -10.87 -2.73
C ASP A 185 11.74 -9.42 -3.07
N GLN A 186 10.81 -8.86 -2.30
CA GLN A 186 10.43 -7.46 -2.34
C GLN A 186 10.46 -6.91 -0.92
N ILE A 187 11.33 -5.92 -0.70
CA ILE A 187 11.45 -5.18 0.55
C ILE A 187 10.68 -3.88 0.39
N TRP A 188 9.46 -3.82 0.92
CA TRP A 188 8.58 -2.67 0.72
C TRP A 188 9.05 -1.42 1.46
N LYS A 189 9.86 -1.59 2.51
CA LYS A 189 10.40 -0.47 3.27
C LYS A 189 11.24 0.48 2.42
N TYR A 190 11.92 -0.05 1.40
CA TYR A 190 12.87 0.70 0.58
C TYR A 190 12.26 1.24 -0.72
N GLU A 191 10.99 0.94 -0.99
CA GLU A 191 10.25 1.53 -2.12
C GLU A 191 10.01 3.01 -1.89
N SER A 192 10.59 3.89 -2.73
CA SER A 192 10.61 5.33 -2.48
C SER A 192 9.22 5.98 -2.40
N TYR A 193 8.24 5.43 -3.13
CA TYR A 193 6.86 5.94 -3.19
C TYR A 193 5.87 5.12 -2.36
N SER A 194 6.34 4.15 -1.58
CA SER A 194 5.53 3.39 -0.62
C SER A 194 6.06 3.47 0.81
N GLN A 195 7.38 3.51 0.99
CA GLN A 195 8.11 3.65 2.26
C GLN A 195 7.75 2.62 3.34
N GLY A 196 7.14 1.50 2.93
CA GLY A 196 6.66 0.40 3.77
C GLY A 196 5.32 -0.15 3.28
N ALA A 197 4.82 -1.16 4.00
CA ALA A 197 3.58 -1.89 3.72
C ALA A 197 3.04 -2.52 5.02
N LEU A 198 1.82 -3.05 5.11
CA LEU A 198 0.75 -3.11 4.10
C LEU A 198 -0.05 -1.80 4.01
N SER A 199 -0.29 -1.16 5.16
CA SER A 199 -1.07 0.06 5.25
C SER A 199 -0.59 0.92 6.43
N PRO A 200 -0.83 2.25 6.40
CA PRO A 200 -0.45 3.11 7.50
C PRO A 200 -1.32 2.87 8.76
N ASN A 201 -0.71 2.95 9.95
CA ASN A 201 -1.37 2.70 11.24
C ASN A 201 -2.23 3.86 11.80
N SER A 202 -2.57 4.82 10.94
CA SER A 202 -3.26 6.06 11.30
C SER A 202 -4.32 6.47 10.28
N CYS A 203 -4.39 5.79 9.14
CA CYS A 203 -5.42 6.05 8.15
C CYS A 203 -6.77 5.55 8.69
N TYR A 204 -7.86 6.23 8.36
CA TYR A 204 -9.20 5.79 8.72
C TYR A 204 -10.05 5.79 7.45
N TRP A 205 -10.45 4.61 7.02
CA TRP A 205 -11.42 4.44 5.93
C TRP A 205 -12.53 3.49 6.41
N PRO A 206 -13.84 3.77 6.18
CA PRO A 206 -14.92 3.05 6.86
C PRO A 206 -15.00 1.54 6.60
N LEU A 207 -14.52 1.04 5.46
CA LEU A 207 -14.66 -0.37 5.06
C LEU A 207 -13.40 -0.91 4.38
N ARG A 208 -12.97 -2.13 4.71
CA ARG A 208 -11.82 -2.81 4.06
C ARG A 208 -10.53 -1.98 4.05
N GLN A 209 -10.28 -1.30 5.17
CA GLN A 209 -9.10 -0.48 5.38
C GLN A 209 -7.82 -1.31 5.18
N GLY A 210 -6.91 -0.80 4.35
CA GLY A 210 -5.61 -1.41 4.08
C GLY A 210 -5.62 -2.47 2.96
N TYR A 211 -6.75 -2.70 2.31
CA TYR A 211 -6.91 -3.63 1.19
C TYR A 211 -7.22 -2.91 -0.12
N MET A 212 -7.02 -3.59 -1.25
CA MET A 212 -7.36 -3.07 -2.59
C MET A 212 -8.82 -2.64 -2.72
N GLU A 213 -9.74 -3.35 -2.05
CA GLU A 213 -11.16 -2.98 -1.99
C GLU A 213 -11.37 -1.60 -1.36
N GLY A 214 -10.64 -1.29 -0.28
CA GLY A 214 -10.61 0.03 0.33
C GLY A 214 -10.07 1.11 -0.61
N ALA A 215 -9.07 0.78 -1.43
CA ALA A 215 -8.53 1.70 -2.44
C ALA A 215 -9.54 2.02 -3.55
N LEU A 216 -10.28 1.01 -4.03
CA LEU A 216 -11.33 1.21 -5.04
C LEU A 216 -12.49 2.05 -4.50
N THR A 217 -12.99 1.70 -3.31
CA THR A 217 -14.13 2.39 -2.70
C THR A 217 -13.80 3.83 -2.32
N SER A 218 -12.61 4.09 -1.78
CA SER A 218 -12.16 5.46 -1.48
C SER A 218 -11.91 6.29 -2.74
N GLY A 219 -11.37 5.70 -3.80
CA GLY A 219 -11.25 6.35 -5.10
C GLY A 219 -12.59 6.75 -5.70
N ALA A 220 -13.57 5.84 -5.67
CA ALA A 220 -14.92 6.10 -6.16
C ALA A 220 -15.62 7.21 -5.38
N GLN A 221 -15.59 7.16 -4.04
CA GLN A 221 -16.18 8.21 -3.21
C GLN A 221 -15.51 9.57 -3.45
N GLY A 222 -14.17 9.62 -3.52
CA GLY A 222 -13.45 10.87 -3.81
C GLY A 222 -13.85 11.48 -5.16
N ALA A 223 -14.10 10.64 -6.17
CA ALA A 223 -14.61 11.10 -7.45
C ALA A 223 -16.04 11.66 -7.35
N GLU A 224 -16.93 11.00 -6.61
CA GLU A 224 -18.29 11.50 -6.36
C GLU A 224 -18.30 12.84 -5.63
N GLU A 225 -17.46 13.01 -4.62
CA GLU A 225 -17.31 14.27 -3.87
C GLU A 225 -16.85 15.41 -4.78
N VAL A 226 -15.87 15.16 -5.64
CA VAL A 226 -15.41 16.15 -6.63
C VAL A 226 -16.51 16.49 -7.63
N MET A 227 -17.22 15.48 -8.16
CA MET A 227 -18.33 15.70 -9.09
C MET A 227 -19.47 16.49 -8.44
N GLY A 228 -19.76 16.24 -7.16
CA GLY A 228 -20.72 17.01 -6.37
C GLY A 228 -20.28 18.47 -6.22
N ALA A 229 -19.03 18.70 -5.82
CA ALA A 229 -18.48 20.05 -5.65
C ALA A 229 -18.46 20.86 -6.95
N LEU A 230 -18.23 20.21 -8.10
CA LEU A 230 -18.23 20.86 -9.42
C LEU A 230 -19.64 21.23 -9.93
N ARG A 231 -20.70 20.62 -9.38
CA ARG A 231 -22.10 20.90 -9.75
C ARG A 231 -22.71 22.07 -8.98
N VAL A 232 -22.10 22.50 -7.87
CA VAL A 232 -22.56 23.65 -7.09
C VAL A 232 -22.14 24.95 -7.81
N PRO A 233 -23.06 25.86 -8.17
CA PRO A 233 -22.70 27.13 -8.78
C PRO A 233 -21.81 27.96 -7.85
N GLU A 234 -20.78 28.62 -8.39
CA GLU A 234 -19.81 29.44 -7.65
C GLU A 234 -20.44 30.57 -6.81
N SER A 235 -21.70 30.92 -7.04
CA SER A 235 -22.41 31.98 -6.32
C SER A 235 -22.90 31.61 -4.90
N ARG A 236 -22.51 30.45 -4.35
CA ARG A 236 -22.96 29.94 -3.03
C ARG A 236 -21.83 29.47 -2.10
N LEU A 237 -20.57 29.68 -2.47
CA LEU A 237 -19.39 29.44 -1.63
C LEU A 237 -18.75 30.78 -1.26
#